data_AF-A0A534TXB9-F1
#
_entry.id   AF-A0A534TXB9-F1
#
_cell.length_a   1.000
_cell.length_b   1.000
_cell.length_c   1.000
_cell.angle_alpha   90.00
_cell.angle_beta   90.00
_cell.angle_gamma   90.00
#
_symmetry.space_group_name_H-M   'P 1'
#
loop_
_entity.id
_entity.type
_entity.pdbx_description
1 polymer ?
#
loop_
_entity_poly.entity_id
_entity_poly.type
_entity_poly.pdbx_seq_one_letter_code
_entity_poly.pdbx_strand_id
1 'polypeptide(L)'
;MSVWSAGVRRSVAVLFLVLTACVAHVPWPIWQTLTLPLRSDSVRFAVIGDSGTGGRLQYEVASRMAEFHERFPFTFVIMLGDNMYGGEQPEDFERKFSRPYAALLAQGVDFYAALGNHDLPAERFFAPFHMSGRRYYTFMKGTAQFFALDSNYMDPQQLEWLARELEASQAPWKICFFHHPIYSSGRRHGSEMDLRALVEPLFVRYGVNVVFAGHEHMYERMKSQHGVHYFTSGSSAKLSRDLGKGRPTETELRAIGFDQDREFMLIEIAGDTLFFQAISRTGHTIDAGTITRAPPHAGAAASRAAPSASPRAADGSRAQRLVGVRGFLLREVGERPIRLEHRCDPPCDLRVADDDADLASGVELDLAHALAADERAHAVADDRAHVQPSSGKLLHLEVAAALAHAPEDAHVDAGFRALLEEIDHRAVGDLRIVDQELPACLADERTQALA
;
A
#
# COMPACT_ATOMS: atom_id res chain seq x y z
N MET A 1 36.45 52.18 93.23
CA MET A 1 35.43 51.11 93.05
C MET A 1 34.29 51.69 92.23
N SER A 2 33.72 50.92 91.27
CA SER A 2 33.03 51.44 90.06
C SER A 2 33.97 52.33 89.19
N VAL A 3 33.80 52.54 87.88
CA VAL A 3 32.60 52.68 87.02
C VAL A 3 32.81 52.04 85.62
N TRP A 4 31.69 51.59 85.03
CA TRP A 4 31.36 51.32 83.62
C TRP A 4 32.37 51.65 82.49
N SER A 5 32.44 50.78 81.47
CA SER A 5 32.00 51.11 80.09
C SER A 5 31.78 49.88 79.19
N ALA A 6 30.94 50.06 78.16
CA ALA A 6 30.67 49.14 77.04
C ALA A 6 31.83 49.18 76.00
N GLY A 7 31.94 48.28 75.01
CA GLY A 7 31.10 47.15 74.60
C GLY A 7 31.29 46.81 73.10
N VAL A 8 30.23 46.34 72.44
CA VAL A 8 30.12 46.00 71.00
C VAL A 8 30.77 44.66 70.57
N ARG A 9 29.97 43.82 69.89
CA ARG A 9 30.34 42.52 69.32
C ARG A 9 30.98 42.68 67.92
N ARG A 10 31.71 41.67 67.46
CA ARG A 10 31.72 41.25 66.04
C ARG A 10 31.92 39.74 65.92
N SER A 11 31.26 39.14 64.91
CA SER A 11 31.12 37.69 64.76
C SER A 11 32.28 37.07 63.99
N VAL A 12 32.67 35.84 64.35
CA VAL A 12 33.50 34.97 63.49
C VAL A 12 32.57 34.15 62.59
N ALA A 13 32.83 34.15 61.29
CA ALA A 13 32.08 33.35 60.33
C ALA A 13 32.60 31.90 60.30
N VAL A 14 31.69 30.92 60.35
CA VAL A 14 32.03 29.50 60.17
C VAL A 14 31.79 29.12 58.71
N LEU A 15 32.86 28.91 57.96
CA LEU A 15 32.81 28.54 56.55
C LEU A 15 32.60 27.02 56.39
N PHE A 16 31.34 26.58 56.31
CA PHE A 16 31.03 25.21 55.91
C PHE A 16 31.16 25.05 54.39
N LEU A 17 32.28 24.47 53.95
CA LEU A 17 32.49 24.10 52.56
C LEU A 17 31.70 22.83 52.20
N VAL A 18 30.40 22.99 51.92
CA VAL A 18 29.57 21.88 51.44
C VAL A 18 29.92 21.57 49.99
N LEU A 19 30.72 20.52 49.79
CA LEU A 19 31.00 19.93 48.49
C LEU A 19 29.79 19.11 48.01
N THR A 20 28.69 19.79 47.64
CA THR A 20 27.62 19.18 46.86
C THR A 20 28.17 18.77 45.51
N ALA A 21 28.52 17.49 45.38
CA ALA A 21 28.74 16.86 44.11
C ALA A 21 27.42 16.86 43.34
N CYS A 22 27.19 17.89 42.53
CA CYS A 22 26.13 17.92 41.54
C CYS A 22 26.46 16.88 40.45
N VAL A 23 26.22 15.61 40.77
CA VAL A 23 25.92 14.60 39.76
C VAL A 23 24.65 15.09 39.09
N ALA A 24 24.84 15.82 37.99
CA ALA A 24 23.75 16.09 37.09
C ALA A 24 23.23 14.72 36.64
N HIS A 25 22.03 14.36 37.08
CA HIS A 25 21.25 13.33 36.42
C HIS A 25 20.86 13.89 35.04
N VAL A 26 21.84 13.86 34.12
CA VAL A 26 21.59 13.84 32.70
C VAL A 26 20.63 12.67 32.52
N PRO A 27 19.36 12.89 32.11
CA PRO A 27 18.48 11.78 31.84
C PRO A 27 19.15 10.97 30.73
N TRP A 28 19.46 9.70 30.99
CA TRP A 28 19.95 8.81 29.95
C TRP A 28 18.97 8.93 28.77
N PRO A 29 19.47 9.20 27.54
CA PRO A 29 18.58 9.26 26.39
C PRO A 29 17.79 7.96 26.30
N ILE A 30 16.50 8.07 26.01
CA ILE A 30 15.63 6.90 25.83
C ILE A 30 15.94 6.35 24.44
N TRP A 31 17.11 5.70 24.33
CA TRP A 31 17.74 5.30 23.09
C TRP A 31 16.97 4.18 22.39
N GLN A 32 16.33 4.50 21.25
CA GLN A 32 16.17 3.60 20.09
C GLN A 32 15.97 2.10 20.40
N THR A 33 15.10 1.76 21.36
CA THR A 33 15.10 0.42 21.95
C THR A 33 14.47 -0.56 20.98
N LEU A 34 15.26 -1.45 20.37
CA LEU A 34 14.72 -2.61 19.66
C LEU A 34 13.92 -3.47 20.65
N THR A 35 12.62 -3.69 20.40
CA THR A 35 11.72 -4.46 21.27
C THR A 35 11.40 -5.85 20.73
N LEU A 36 11.92 -6.22 19.56
CA LEU A 36 11.68 -7.51 18.92
C LEU A 36 12.54 -8.61 19.58
N PRO A 37 12.01 -9.83 19.79
CA PRO A 37 12.63 -10.83 20.66
C PRO A 37 13.84 -11.58 20.08
N LEU A 38 14.21 -11.37 18.81
CA LEU A 38 15.41 -11.90 18.15
C LEU A 38 15.52 -13.44 18.20
N ARG A 39 14.40 -14.15 18.07
CA ARG A 39 14.39 -15.60 18.14
C ARG A 39 15.09 -16.23 16.94
N SER A 40 15.83 -17.30 17.18
CA SER A 40 16.59 -18.03 16.15
C SER A 40 15.71 -18.79 15.15
N ASP A 41 14.46 -19.11 15.52
CA ASP A 41 13.47 -19.78 14.69
C ASP A 41 12.50 -18.83 13.95
N SER A 42 12.81 -17.52 13.94
CA SER A 42 11.90 -16.49 13.42
C SER A 42 12.09 -16.13 11.94
N VAL A 43 11.01 -15.68 11.31
CA VAL A 43 11.03 -14.94 10.04
C VAL A 43 11.16 -13.45 10.37
N ARG A 44 12.19 -12.78 9.85
CA ARG A 44 12.48 -11.36 10.13
C ARG A 44 12.59 -10.56 8.83
N PHE A 45 11.77 -9.52 8.74
CA PHE A 45 11.68 -8.63 7.58
C PHE A 45 11.42 -7.18 7.97
N ALA A 46 11.69 -6.26 7.05
CA ALA A 46 11.29 -4.86 7.16
C ALA A 46 10.15 -4.51 6.19
N VAL A 47 9.46 -3.40 6.43
CA VAL A 47 8.36 -2.88 5.61
C VAL A 47 8.61 -1.41 5.29
N ILE A 48 8.44 -1.03 4.03
CA ILE A 48 8.49 0.36 3.54
C ILE A 48 7.43 0.61 2.46
N GLY A 49 6.90 1.82 2.38
CA GLY A 49 6.02 2.28 1.31
C GLY A 49 6.36 3.72 0.91
N ASP A 50 6.04 4.10 -0.32
CA ASP A 50 6.06 5.51 -0.76
C ASP A 50 7.45 6.15 -0.59
N SER A 51 8.47 5.33 -0.89
CA SER A 51 9.87 5.60 -0.56
C SER A 51 10.63 6.29 -1.70
N GLY A 52 10.18 6.10 -2.95
CA GLY A 52 10.95 6.27 -4.19
C GLY A 52 11.39 7.67 -4.62
N THR A 53 11.62 8.61 -3.70
CA THR A 53 11.89 10.02 -4.02
C THR A 53 13.29 10.28 -4.56
N GLY A 54 14.28 9.47 -4.19
CA GLY A 54 15.70 9.78 -4.38
C GLY A 54 16.18 11.00 -3.56
N GLY A 55 15.37 11.49 -2.62
CA GLY A 55 15.64 12.68 -1.81
C GLY A 55 16.25 12.37 -0.45
N ARG A 56 16.87 13.38 0.18
CA ARG A 56 17.65 13.26 1.44
C ARG A 56 16.93 12.45 2.53
N LEU A 57 15.62 12.63 2.69
CA LEU A 57 14.83 11.99 3.74
C LEU A 57 14.63 10.48 3.52
N GLN A 58 14.64 10.01 2.26
CA GLN A 58 14.69 8.57 1.95
C GLN A 58 16.05 7.98 2.35
N TYR A 59 17.16 8.64 2.00
CA TYR A 59 18.51 8.20 2.38
C TYR A 59 18.69 8.14 3.90
N GLU A 60 18.11 9.08 4.65
CA GLU A 60 18.10 9.05 6.12
C GLU A 60 17.31 7.85 6.68
N VAL A 61 16.17 7.48 6.08
CA VAL A 61 15.42 6.27 6.44
C VAL A 61 16.20 5.01 6.09
N ALA A 62 16.76 4.91 4.88
CA ALA A 62 17.54 3.75 4.45
C ALA A 62 18.81 3.54 5.30
N SER A 63 19.48 4.62 5.72
CA SER A 63 20.58 4.58 6.70
C SER A 63 20.08 4.04 8.05
N ARG A 64 18.92 4.49 8.54
CA ARG A 64 18.34 3.98 9.79
C ARG A 64 17.96 2.50 9.70
N MET A 65 17.45 2.05 8.55
CA MET A 65 17.19 0.63 8.29
C MET A 65 18.48 -0.20 8.36
N ALA A 66 19.60 0.30 7.82
CA ALA A 66 20.90 -0.37 7.92
C ALA A 66 21.43 -0.44 9.37
N GLU A 67 21.37 0.67 10.12
CA GLU A 67 21.74 0.69 11.55
C GLU A 67 20.86 -0.23 12.41
N PHE A 68 19.61 -0.48 12.00
CA PHE A 68 18.73 -1.44 12.67
C PHE A 68 18.96 -2.87 12.19
N HIS A 69 19.34 -3.10 10.93
CA HIS A 69 19.73 -4.41 10.40
C HIS A 69 20.92 -5.02 11.18
N GLU A 70 21.90 -4.21 11.60
CA GLU A 70 23.01 -4.66 12.44
C GLU A 70 22.57 -5.25 13.79
N ARG A 71 21.45 -4.76 14.35
CA ARG A 71 20.90 -5.17 15.65
C ARG A 71 19.77 -6.19 15.51
N PHE A 72 19.05 -6.14 14.40
CA PHE A 72 17.94 -6.99 14.01
C PHE A 72 18.16 -7.45 12.57
N PRO A 73 18.99 -8.50 12.33
CA PRO A 73 19.22 -8.99 10.98
C PRO A 73 17.89 -9.48 10.36
N PHE A 74 17.49 -8.84 9.26
CA PHE A 74 16.27 -9.15 8.52
C PHE A 74 16.65 -9.52 7.10
N THR A 75 16.13 -10.64 6.58
CA THR A 75 16.63 -11.21 5.32
C THR A 75 15.92 -10.67 4.08
N PHE A 76 14.85 -9.88 4.27
CA PHE A 76 14.14 -9.22 3.17
C PHE A 76 13.37 -7.98 3.64
N VAL A 77 12.96 -7.17 2.67
CA VAL A 77 12.03 -6.04 2.80
C VAL A 77 10.83 -6.30 1.90
N ILE A 78 9.61 -5.97 2.36
CA ILE A 78 8.45 -5.82 1.47
C ILE A 78 8.22 -4.35 1.17
N MET A 79 7.99 -4.01 -0.11
CA MET A 79 7.74 -2.65 -0.57
C MET A 79 6.27 -2.51 -0.98
N LEU A 80 5.58 -1.51 -0.41
CA LEU A 80 4.12 -1.34 -0.48
C LEU A 80 3.69 -0.44 -1.65
N GLY A 81 4.38 -0.56 -2.79
CA GLY A 81 4.19 0.34 -3.94
C GLY A 81 4.76 1.75 -3.72
N ASP A 82 4.72 2.53 -4.80
CA ASP A 82 5.38 3.82 -4.91
C ASP A 82 6.89 3.70 -4.60
N ASN A 83 7.47 2.70 -5.25
CA ASN A 83 8.87 2.33 -5.25
C ASN A 83 9.73 3.38 -5.96
N MET A 84 9.20 4.10 -6.96
CA MET A 84 9.88 5.20 -7.65
C MET A 84 8.95 6.37 -8.01
N TYR A 85 9.39 7.60 -7.74
CA TYR A 85 8.62 8.80 -8.07
C TYR A 85 9.17 9.56 -9.28
N GLY A 86 8.32 9.77 -10.29
CA GLY A 86 8.66 10.52 -11.50
C GLY A 86 9.25 9.61 -12.59
N GLY A 87 10.36 10.01 -13.20
CA GLY A 87 10.98 9.25 -14.30
C GLY A 87 11.55 7.87 -13.93
N GLU A 88 11.67 7.01 -14.93
CA GLU A 88 12.30 5.67 -14.87
C GLU A 88 13.59 5.59 -15.72
N GLN A 89 14.35 6.69 -15.84
CA GLN A 89 15.65 6.62 -16.53
C GLN A 89 16.62 5.70 -15.75
N PRO A 90 17.69 5.16 -16.37
CA PRO A 90 18.66 4.32 -15.66
C PRO A 90 19.24 5.00 -14.39
N GLU A 91 19.41 6.32 -14.43
CA GLU A 91 19.85 7.16 -13.31
C GLU A 91 18.78 7.33 -12.22
N ASP A 92 17.50 7.08 -12.51
CA ASP A 92 16.40 7.09 -11.55
C ASP A 92 16.41 5.81 -10.71
N PHE A 93 16.51 4.61 -11.32
CA PHE A 93 16.68 3.34 -10.59
C PHE A 93 17.88 3.41 -9.63
N GLU A 94 19.01 3.94 -10.10
CA GLU A 94 20.20 4.16 -9.29
C GLU A 94 19.98 5.13 -8.13
N ARG A 95 19.38 6.30 -8.40
CA ARG A 95 19.23 7.39 -7.42
C ARG A 95 18.12 7.15 -6.40
N LYS A 96 17.06 6.44 -6.79
CA LYS A 96 15.83 6.19 -6.02
C LYS A 96 15.80 4.82 -5.34
N PHE A 97 16.59 3.86 -5.80
CA PHE A 97 16.65 2.53 -5.17
C PHE A 97 18.08 2.04 -4.89
N SER A 98 18.92 1.84 -5.92
CA SER A 98 20.21 1.14 -5.73
C SER A 98 21.10 1.81 -4.69
N ARG A 99 21.20 3.15 -4.74
CA ARG A 99 22.08 3.94 -3.86
C ARG A 99 21.52 4.15 -2.45
N PRO A 100 20.23 4.51 -2.24
CA PRO A 100 19.65 4.56 -0.90
C PRO A 100 19.83 3.24 -0.12
N TYR A 101 19.55 2.10 -0.76
CA TYR A 101 19.54 0.80 -0.10
C TYR A 101 20.83 -0.02 -0.28
N ALA A 102 21.90 0.58 -0.84
CA ALA A 102 23.15 -0.10 -1.15
C ALA A 102 23.74 -0.89 0.03
N ALA A 103 23.63 -0.37 1.25
CA ALA A 103 24.11 -1.02 2.47
C ALA A 103 23.34 -2.32 2.80
N LEU A 104 22.04 -2.39 2.52
CA LEU A 104 21.22 -3.58 2.73
C LEU A 104 21.41 -4.59 1.58
N LEU A 105 21.46 -4.10 0.34
CA LEU A 105 21.75 -4.92 -0.85
C LEU A 105 23.11 -5.62 -0.74
N ALA A 106 24.14 -4.93 -0.23
CA ALA A 106 25.46 -5.50 0.02
C ALA A 106 25.49 -6.56 1.14
N GLN A 107 24.49 -6.61 2.01
CA GLN A 107 24.30 -7.65 3.03
C GLN A 107 23.41 -8.81 2.55
N GLY A 108 22.97 -8.79 1.27
CA GLY A 108 22.13 -9.84 0.70
C GLY A 108 20.65 -9.78 1.12
N VAL A 109 20.14 -8.59 1.45
CA VAL A 109 18.73 -8.38 1.77
C VAL A 109 17.89 -8.30 0.48
N ASP A 110 16.94 -9.23 0.31
CA ASP A 110 16.00 -9.19 -0.81
C ASP A 110 14.99 -8.04 -0.67
N PHE A 111 14.54 -7.45 -1.77
CA PHE A 111 13.38 -6.54 -1.77
C PHE A 111 12.25 -7.16 -2.61
N TYR A 112 11.03 -7.19 -2.07
CA TYR A 112 9.84 -7.73 -2.74
C TYR A 112 8.79 -6.64 -2.88
N ALA A 113 8.58 -6.13 -4.11
CA ALA A 113 7.68 -5.01 -4.34
C ALA A 113 6.27 -5.44 -4.80
N ALA A 114 5.25 -4.72 -4.31
CA ALA A 114 4.02 -4.46 -5.04
C ALA A 114 4.17 -3.15 -5.86
N LEU A 115 3.30 -2.89 -6.84
CA LEU A 115 3.28 -1.61 -7.57
C LEU A 115 2.24 -0.66 -6.98
N GLY A 116 2.62 0.61 -6.85
CA GLY A 116 1.73 1.72 -6.51
C GLY A 116 1.23 2.48 -7.73
N ASN A 117 0.57 3.63 -7.50
CA ASN A 117 -0.04 4.41 -8.57
C ASN A 117 0.95 5.36 -9.26
N HIS A 118 2.14 5.56 -8.71
CA HIS A 118 3.22 6.29 -9.36
C HIS A 118 4.24 5.37 -10.04
N ASP A 119 4.23 4.08 -9.75
CA ASP A 119 5.18 3.12 -10.33
C ASP A 119 4.81 2.76 -11.77
N LEU A 120 5.82 2.64 -12.62
CA LEU A 120 5.63 2.35 -14.02
C LEU A 120 5.56 0.83 -14.27
N PRO A 121 4.69 0.35 -15.20
CA PRO A 121 4.50 -1.09 -15.40
C PRO A 121 5.75 -1.87 -15.82
N ALA A 122 6.86 -1.21 -16.18
CA ALA A 122 8.15 -1.83 -16.47
C ALA A 122 8.92 -2.24 -15.20
N GLU A 123 8.66 -1.64 -14.04
CA GLU A 123 9.41 -1.85 -12.79
C GLU A 123 9.36 -3.31 -12.29
N ARG A 124 8.31 -4.06 -12.66
CA ARG A 124 8.24 -5.52 -12.42
C ARG A 124 9.37 -6.33 -13.06
N PHE A 125 10.11 -5.77 -14.01
CA PHE A 125 11.29 -6.39 -14.63
C PHE A 125 12.61 -5.96 -13.98
N PHE A 126 12.61 -4.98 -13.08
CA PHE A 126 13.77 -4.57 -12.32
C PHE A 126 14.13 -5.66 -11.29
N ALA A 127 15.23 -6.36 -11.52
CA ALA A 127 15.57 -7.59 -10.80
C ALA A 127 15.58 -7.44 -9.25
N PRO A 128 16.07 -6.34 -8.64
CA PRO A 128 16.08 -6.19 -7.19
C PRO A 128 14.71 -6.21 -6.51
N PHE A 129 13.61 -5.92 -7.23
CA PHE A 129 12.24 -5.95 -6.68
C PHE A 129 11.62 -7.36 -6.63
N HIS A 130 12.31 -8.39 -7.13
CA HIS A 130 11.93 -9.80 -7.13
C HIS A 130 10.57 -10.18 -7.77
N MET A 131 9.83 -9.22 -8.35
CA MET A 131 8.55 -9.43 -9.02
C MET A 131 8.63 -10.40 -10.22
N SER A 132 9.81 -10.55 -10.83
CA SER A 132 10.10 -11.43 -11.98
C SER A 132 9.12 -11.28 -13.16
N GLY A 133 8.74 -10.05 -13.49
CA GLY A 133 7.84 -9.72 -14.59
C GLY A 133 6.33 -9.79 -14.26
N ARG A 134 5.94 -10.17 -13.04
CA ARG A 134 4.54 -10.33 -12.61
C ARG A 134 4.02 -9.04 -11.97
N ARG A 135 2.71 -8.78 -12.09
CA ARG A 135 2.01 -7.70 -11.35
C ARG A 135 1.71 -8.10 -9.89
N TYR A 136 1.24 -9.32 -9.72
CA TYR A 136 0.91 -9.96 -8.45
C TYR A 136 1.58 -11.34 -8.36
N TYR A 137 1.96 -11.78 -7.16
CA TYR A 137 2.69 -13.04 -6.95
C TYR A 137 2.66 -13.48 -5.48
N THR A 138 3.04 -14.73 -5.23
CA THR A 138 3.17 -15.28 -3.87
C THR A 138 4.58 -15.85 -3.64
N PHE A 139 5.06 -15.80 -2.40
CA PHE A 139 6.31 -16.45 -1.98
C PHE A 139 6.27 -16.93 -0.53
N MET A 140 7.15 -17.86 -0.17
CA MET A 140 7.30 -18.42 1.18
C MET A 140 8.59 -17.93 1.83
N LYS A 141 8.52 -17.51 3.10
CA LYS A 141 9.70 -17.35 3.98
C LYS A 141 9.35 -17.98 5.33
N GLY A 142 10.02 -19.08 5.68
CA GLY A 142 9.74 -19.86 6.90
C GLY A 142 8.29 -20.34 6.99
N THR A 143 7.58 -19.96 8.06
CA THR A 143 6.17 -20.33 8.33
C THR A 143 5.16 -19.35 7.73
N ALA A 144 5.60 -18.35 6.97
CA ALA A 144 4.76 -17.31 6.39
C ALA A 144 4.72 -17.37 4.85
N GLN A 145 3.50 -17.29 4.30
CA GLN A 145 3.25 -17.03 2.88
C GLN A 145 2.86 -15.57 2.68
N PHE A 146 3.54 -14.93 1.74
CA PHE A 146 3.35 -13.53 1.37
C PHE A 146 2.66 -13.46 0.01
N PHE A 147 1.63 -12.62 -0.10
CA PHE A 147 0.82 -12.42 -1.30
C PHE A 147 0.91 -10.94 -1.72
N ALA A 148 1.72 -10.66 -2.74
CA ALA A 148 1.86 -9.34 -3.34
C ALA A 148 0.73 -9.12 -4.35
N LEU A 149 -0.07 -8.06 -4.18
CA LEU A 149 -1.19 -7.72 -5.07
C LEU A 149 -0.94 -6.40 -5.81
N ASP A 150 -1.41 -6.31 -7.04
CA ASP A 150 -1.51 -5.07 -7.81
C ASP A 150 -2.87 -4.42 -7.54
N SER A 151 -2.87 -3.46 -6.61
CA SER A 151 -4.07 -2.71 -6.21
C SER A 151 -4.45 -1.59 -7.18
N ASN A 152 -3.70 -1.37 -8.27
CA ASN A 152 -4.13 -0.45 -9.34
C ASN A 152 -5.17 -1.12 -10.25
N TYR A 153 -5.00 -2.43 -10.48
CA TYR A 153 -5.81 -3.20 -11.42
C TYR A 153 -6.24 -4.55 -10.82
N MET A 154 -7.16 -4.48 -9.85
CA MET A 154 -7.78 -5.65 -9.20
C MET A 154 -8.83 -6.32 -10.09
N ASP A 155 -8.37 -6.85 -11.23
CA ASP A 155 -9.20 -7.53 -12.21
C ASP A 155 -9.67 -8.94 -11.75
N PRO A 156 -10.66 -9.55 -12.44
CA PRO A 156 -11.17 -10.87 -12.08
C PRO A 156 -10.13 -12.00 -12.14
N GLN A 157 -9.09 -11.90 -12.99
CA GLN A 157 -8.02 -12.91 -13.06
C GLN A 157 -7.14 -12.85 -11.82
N GLN A 158 -6.83 -11.64 -11.32
CA GLN A 158 -6.12 -11.45 -10.07
C GLN A 158 -6.96 -11.91 -8.86
N LEU A 159 -8.26 -11.60 -8.82
CA LEU A 159 -9.15 -12.05 -7.73
C LEU A 159 -9.30 -13.58 -7.68
N GLU A 160 -9.48 -14.23 -8.83
CA GLU A 160 -9.58 -15.69 -8.92
C GLU A 160 -8.23 -16.37 -8.60
N TRP A 161 -7.10 -15.77 -9.01
CA TRP A 161 -5.77 -16.21 -8.58
C TRP A 161 -5.61 -16.11 -7.06
N LEU A 162 -5.91 -14.96 -6.46
CA LEU A 162 -5.81 -14.73 -5.03
C LEU A 162 -6.64 -15.72 -4.22
N ALA A 163 -7.88 -15.98 -4.64
CA ALA A 163 -8.75 -16.98 -4.00
C ALA A 163 -8.12 -18.40 -4.02
N ARG A 164 -7.58 -18.83 -5.17
CA ARG A 164 -6.93 -20.15 -5.31
C ARG A 164 -5.67 -20.29 -4.46
N GLU A 165 -4.78 -19.30 -4.46
CA GLU A 165 -3.54 -19.35 -3.68
C GLU A 165 -3.82 -19.32 -2.17
N LEU A 166 -4.79 -18.51 -1.72
CA LEU A 166 -5.22 -18.46 -0.32
C LEU A 166 -5.88 -19.77 0.14
N GLU A 167 -6.65 -20.44 -0.73
CA GLU A 167 -7.29 -21.72 -0.44
C GLU A 167 -6.29 -22.89 -0.42
N ALA A 168 -5.33 -22.89 -1.35
CA ALA A 168 -4.24 -23.88 -1.41
C ALA A 168 -3.21 -23.72 -0.27
N SER A 169 -3.04 -22.50 0.25
CA SER A 169 -2.02 -22.18 1.27
C SER A 169 -2.20 -22.96 2.57
N GLN A 170 -1.17 -23.73 2.92
CA GLN A 170 -1.06 -24.42 4.22
C GLN A 170 -0.18 -23.66 5.22
N ALA A 171 0.26 -22.44 4.87
CA ALA A 171 1.13 -21.65 5.74
C ALA A 171 0.37 -21.23 7.02
N PRO A 172 0.97 -21.41 8.23
CA PRO A 172 0.40 -20.88 9.46
C PRO A 172 0.08 -19.39 9.36
N TRP A 173 1.00 -18.60 8.79
CA TRP A 173 0.83 -17.17 8.57
C TRP A 173 0.56 -16.86 7.09
N LYS A 174 -0.52 -16.12 6.81
CA LYS A 174 -0.81 -15.53 5.51
C LYS A 174 -0.79 -14.01 5.60
N ILE A 175 0.05 -13.38 4.78
CA ILE A 175 0.29 -11.93 4.80
C ILE A 175 0.08 -11.36 3.40
N CYS A 176 -0.89 -10.47 3.24
CA CYS A 176 -1.09 -9.76 1.97
C CYS A 176 -0.40 -8.40 2.02
N PHE A 177 0.13 -7.94 0.88
CA PHE A 177 0.65 -6.59 0.76
C PHE A 177 0.42 -6.02 -0.64
N PHE A 178 0.10 -4.73 -0.69
CA PHE A 178 -0.28 -3.99 -1.90
C PHE A 178 -0.15 -2.49 -1.60
N HIS A 179 -0.58 -1.61 -2.52
CA HIS A 179 -0.40 -0.17 -2.34
C HIS A 179 -1.58 0.53 -1.68
N HIS A 180 -2.78 0.46 -2.26
CA HIS A 180 -3.91 1.26 -1.79
C HIS A 180 -4.58 0.68 -0.52
N PRO A 181 -4.67 1.41 0.61
CA PRO A 181 -5.19 0.87 1.87
C PRO A 181 -6.70 0.70 1.84
N ILE A 182 -7.19 -0.55 1.99
CA ILE A 182 -8.63 -0.81 2.14
C ILE A 182 -9.20 -0.29 3.47
N TYR A 183 -8.36 0.05 4.44
CA TYR A 183 -8.72 0.71 5.69
C TYR A 183 -7.67 1.79 6.04
N SER A 184 -8.07 3.05 6.04
CA SER A 184 -7.30 4.17 6.57
C SER A 184 -8.20 5.34 7.03
N SER A 185 -7.74 6.11 8.02
CA SER A 185 -8.33 7.40 8.44
C SER A 185 -7.69 8.63 7.78
N GLY A 186 -6.78 8.41 6.83
CA GLY A 186 -6.12 9.45 6.07
C GLY A 186 -7.10 10.41 5.37
N ARG A 187 -6.64 11.64 5.15
CA ARG A 187 -7.44 12.75 4.58
C ARG A 187 -6.91 13.21 3.22
N ARG A 188 -6.05 12.41 2.58
CA ARG A 188 -5.50 12.66 1.25
C ARG A 188 -6.20 11.76 0.21
N HIS A 189 -6.40 10.49 0.57
CA HIS A 189 -7.02 9.43 -0.21
C HIS A 189 -8.04 8.65 0.63
N GLY A 190 -7.69 8.30 1.88
CA GLY A 190 -8.58 7.57 2.80
C GLY A 190 -8.60 6.06 2.57
N SER A 191 -9.79 5.44 2.68
CA SER A 191 -9.97 3.99 2.49
C SER A 191 -10.46 3.66 1.08
N GLU A 192 -9.81 2.73 0.39
CA GLU A 192 -10.34 2.20 -0.87
C GLU A 192 -11.52 1.25 -0.64
N MET A 193 -12.73 1.79 -0.75
CA MET A 193 -13.98 1.10 -0.44
C MET A 193 -14.32 0.01 -1.48
N ASP A 194 -14.12 0.29 -2.77
CA ASP A 194 -14.39 -0.67 -3.84
C ASP A 194 -13.39 -1.84 -3.79
N LEU A 195 -12.12 -1.54 -3.53
CA LEU A 195 -11.10 -2.59 -3.31
C LEU A 195 -11.45 -3.42 -2.07
N ARG A 196 -11.89 -2.79 -0.96
CA ARG A 196 -12.32 -3.51 0.26
C ARG A 196 -13.42 -4.53 -0.06
N ALA A 197 -14.45 -4.11 -0.80
CA ALA A 197 -15.58 -4.96 -1.15
C ALA A 197 -15.18 -6.21 -1.96
N LEU A 198 -14.08 -6.13 -2.72
CA LEU A 198 -13.54 -7.24 -3.51
C LEU A 198 -12.62 -8.17 -2.69
N VAL A 199 -11.69 -7.62 -1.90
CA VAL A 199 -10.60 -8.41 -1.28
C VAL A 199 -10.86 -8.82 0.17
N GLU A 200 -11.58 -8.03 0.97
CA GLU A 200 -11.84 -8.37 2.38
C GLU A 200 -12.61 -9.69 2.55
N PRO A 201 -13.64 -10.01 1.74
CA PRO A 201 -14.32 -11.30 1.82
C PRO A 201 -13.38 -12.51 1.61
N LEU A 202 -12.35 -12.36 0.78
CA LEU A 202 -11.33 -13.40 0.56
C LEU A 202 -10.38 -13.49 1.77
N PHE A 203 -9.94 -12.34 2.29
CA PHE A 203 -9.04 -12.26 3.46
C PHE A 203 -9.67 -12.92 4.70
N VAL A 204 -10.95 -12.62 4.97
CA VAL A 204 -11.70 -13.21 6.08
C VAL A 204 -11.97 -14.70 5.85
N ARG A 205 -12.46 -15.09 4.65
CA ARG A 205 -12.79 -16.48 4.32
C ARG A 205 -11.60 -17.43 4.46
N TYR A 206 -10.41 -17.02 4.04
CA TYR A 206 -9.22 -17.87 4.01
C TYR A 206 -8.23 -17.61 5.16
N GLY A 207 -8.56 -16.71 6.09
CA GLY A 207 -7.76 -16.44 7.28
C GLY A 207 -6.41 -15.80 6.97
N VAL A 208 -6.43 -14.67 6.26
CA VAL A 208 -5.30 -13.74 6.19
C VAL A 208 -5.11 -13.10 7.58
N ASN A 209 -3.87 -13.02 8.06
CA ASN A 209 -3.59 -12.55 9.42
C ASN A 209 -3.26 -11.06 9.45
N VAL A 210 -2.44 -10.62 8.49
CA VAL A 210 -1.96 -9.23 8.40
C VAL A 210 -2.00 -8.74 6.97
N VAL A 211 -2.35 -7.47 6.80
CA VAL A 211 -2.34 -6.73 5.54
C VAL A 211 -1.51 -5.46 5.71
N PHE A 212 -0.60 -5.21 4.77
CA PHE A 212 0.23 -4.00 4.71
C PHE A 212 -0.08 -3.19 3.44
N ALA A 213 -0.24 -1.87 3.58
CA ALA A 213 -0.51 -0.93 2.48
C ALA A 213 0.31 0.38 2.59
N GLY A 214 0.50 1.08 1.48
CA GLY A 214 1.17 2.38 1.39
C GLY A 214 0.17 3.51 1.11
N HIS A 215 0.49 4.39 0.15
CA HIS A 215 -0.37 5.39 -0.51
C HIS A 215 -0.84 6.58 0.35
N GLU A 216 -1.39 6.31 1.54
CA GLU A 216 -1.62 7.37 2.53
C GLU A 216 -0.30 7.68 3.23
N HIS A 217 0.23 8.88 3.00
CA HIS A 217 1.58 9.23 3.40
C HIS A 217 1.74 9.49 4.92
N MET A 218 1.58 8.44 5.72
CA MET A 218 1.69 8.39 7.17
C MET A 218 1.95 6.94 7.62
N TYR A 219 2.15 6.75 8.92
CA TYR A 219 1.96 5.45 9.55
C TYR A 219 0.57 5.38 10.21
N GLU A 220 -0.12 4.26 10.04
CA GLU A 220 -1.39 3.98 10.71
C GLU A 220 -1.52 2.48 10.99
N ARG A 221 -2.01 2.12 12.19
CA ARG A 221 -2.48 0.77 12.48
C ARG A 221 -3.93 0.82 12.89
N MET A 222 -4.74 -0.04 12.28
CA MET A 222 -6.14 -0.21 12.62
C MET A 222 -6.31 -1.18 13.79
N LYS A 223 -7.43 -1.09 14.51
CA LYS A 223 -7.96 -2.20 15.30
C LYS A 223 -8.30 -3.34 14.33
N SER A 224 -8.16 -4.59 14.77
CA SER A 224 -8.46 -5.73 13.88
C SER A 224 -9.91 -5.66 13.39
N GLN A 225 -10.10 -5.87 12.09
CA GLN A 225 -11.41 -5.99 11.46
C GLN A 225 -11.57 -7.46 11.07
N HIS A 226 -12.66 -8.10 11.50
CA HIS A 226 -12.99 -9.49 11.17
C HIS A 226 -11.87 -10.53 11.46
N GLY A 227 -10.97 -10.26 12.40
CA GLY A 227 -9.82 -11.11 12.74
C GLY A 227 -8.53 -10.86 11.92
N VAL A 228 -8.58 -9.94 10.96
CA VAL A 228 -7.44 -9.50 10.15
C VAL A 228 -6.86 -8.21 10.76
N HIS A 229 -5.53 -8.03 10.69
CA HIS A 229 -4.86 -6.81 11.15
C HIS A 229 -4.38 -5.97 9.96
N TYR A 230 -4.58 -4.65 10.02
CA TYR A 230 -4.26 -3.73 8.92
C TYR A 230 -3.27 -2.66 9.35
N PHE A 231 -2.23 -2.48 8.54
CA PHE A 231 -1.20 -1.46 8.68
C PHE A 231 -1.08 -0.64 7.38
N THR A 232 -1.00 0.68 7.54
CA THR A 232 -0.57 1.60 6.49
C THR A 232 0.83 2.10 6.87
N SER A 233 1.82 1.93 5.99
CA SER A 233 3.22 2.34 6.17
C SER A 233 3.68 3.08 4.92
N GLY A 234 2.95 4.15 4.57
CA GLY A 234 3.16 4.95 3.35
C GLY A 234 4.07 6.16 3.55
N SER A 235 4.91 6.18 4.59
CA SER A 235 5.72 7.37 4.93
C SER A 235 7.22 7.11 4.97
N SER A 236 7.75 6.20 4.15
CA SER A 236 9.21 5.98 4.12
C SER A 236 9.97 7.07 3.35
N ALA A 237 9.31 7.94 2.57
CA ALA A 237 9.92 9.19 2.08
C ALA A 237 8.96 10.37 1.90
N LYS A 238 7.75 10.16 1.35
CA LYS A 238 6.70 11.20 1.36
C LYS A 238 6.05 11.32 2.75
N LEU A 239 5.37 12.44 3.00
CA LEU A 239 4.61 12.69 4.23
C LEU A 239 3.42 13.61 3.93
N SER A 240 2.21 13.26 4.34
CA SER A 240 0.98 13.97 3.93
C SER A 240 0.94 15.41 4.44
N ARG A 241 1.55 15.65 5.61
CA ARG A 241 1.72 16.98 6.21
C ARG A 241 2.56 17.94 5.35
N ASP A 242 3.63 17.45 4.72
CA ASP A 242 4.50 18.26 3.86
C ASP A 242 3.78 18.67 2.56
N LEU A 243 2.75 17.92 2.17
CA LEU A 243 1.89 18.20 1.02
C LEU A 243 0.67 19.06 1.39
N GLY A 244 0.74 19.78 2.53
CA GLY A 244 -0.31 20.68 3.00
C GLY A 244 -1.62 20.00 3.43
N LYS A 245 -1.65 18.66 3.54
CA LYS A 245 -2.85 17.95 3.99
C LYS A 245 -2.96 18.01 5.51
N GLY A 246 -4.18 18.18 6.01
CA GLY A 246 -4.45 18.17 7.45
C GLY A 246 -4.29 16.78 8.07
N ARG A 247 -4.08 16.75 9.39
CA ARG A 247 -3.93 15.51 10.18
C ARG A 247 -5.00 14.46 9.85
N PRO A 248 -4.69 13.16 9.90
CA PRO A 248 -5.66 12.08 9.69
C PRO A 248 -6.79 12.13 10.72
N THR A 249 -8.00 11.78 10.28
CA THR A 249 -9.23 11.91 11.09
C THR A 249 -9.18 10.94 12.28
N GLU A 250 -9.60 11.35 13.49
CA GLU A 250 -9.86 10.37 14.55
C GLU A 250 -11.04 9.49 14.14
N THR A 251 -10.86 8.16 14.12
CA THR A 251 -11.93 7.20 13.83
C THR A 251 -11.92 6.08 14.86
N GLU A 252 -13.09 5.51 15.16
CA GLU A 252 -13.19 4.41 16.11
C GLU A 252 -12.46 3.13 15.65
N LEU A 253 -12.18 3.01 14.34
CA LEU A 253 -11.46 1.88 13.76
C LEU A 253 -9.93 2.01 13.91
N ARG A 254 -9.39 3.22 14.09
CA ARG A 254 -7.95 3.44 14.26
C ARG A 254 -7.48 2.97 15.63
N ALA A 255 -6.31 2.35 15.70
CA ALA A 255 -5.62 2.05 16.96
C ALA A 255 -4.52 3.07 17.26
N ILE A 256 -3.76 3.48 16.24
CA ILE A 256 -2.72 4.53 16.31
C ILE A 256 -2.46 5.10 14.92
N GLY A 257 -2.00 6.36 14.84
CA GLY A 257 -1.54 6.99 13.60
C GLY A 257 -0.46 8.03 13.88
N PHE A 258 0.44 8.24 12.92
CA PHE A 258 1.62 9.08 13.05
C PHE A 258 1.94 9.78 11.71
N ASP A 259 1.88 11.11 11.70
CA ASP A 259 2.06 11.98 10.51
C ASP A 259 3.18 13.03 10.69
N GLN A 260 4.09 12.78 11.64
CA GLN A 260 5.05 13.78 12.12
C GLN A 260 6.49 13.60 11.61
N ASP A 261 6.85 12.42 11.11
CA ASP A 261 8.14 12.12 10.48
C ASP A 261 7.99 10.94 9.50
N ARG A 262 9.07 10.58 8.80
CA ARG A 262 9.17 9.36 7.99
C ARG A 262 9.43 8.14 8.86
N GLU A 263 9.08 6.96 8.38
CA GLU A 263 9.26 5.70 9.10
C GLU A 263 9.45 4.45 8.22
N PHE A 264 9.80 3.35 8.88
CA PHE A 264 9.80 1.98 8.38
C PHE A 264 9.41 1.04 9.51
N MET A 265 8.83 -0.12 9.19
CA MET A 265 8.56 -1.15 10.20
C MET A 265 9.61 -2.27 10.20
N LEU A 266 9.82 -2.87 11.36
CA LEU A 266 10.47 -4.18 11.54
C LEU A 266 9.42 -5.19 12.05
N ILE A 267 9.44 -6.39 11.49
CA ILE A 267 8.51 -7.47 11.81
C ILE A 267 9.29 -8.76 12.12
N GLU A 268 8.93 -9.44 13.21
CA GLU A 268 9.42 -10.77 13.57
C GLU A 268 8.23 -11.74 13.73
N ILE A 269 8.25 -12.88 13.05
CA ILE A 269 7.24 -13.94 13.19
C ILE A 269 7.90 -15.15 13.84
N ALA A 270 7.41 -15.56 15.00
CA ALA A 270 7.96 -16.70 15.74
C ALA A 270 6.83 -17.55 16.35
N GLY A 271 6.64 -18.77 15.82
CA GLY A 271 5.52 -19.64 16.19
C GLY A 271 4.17 -18.98 15.88
N ASP A 272 3.30 -18.92 16.89
CA ASP A 272 1.96 -18.31 16.81
C ASP A 272 1.93 -16.82 17.20
N THR A 273 3.08 -16.15 17.30
CA THR A 273 3.15 -14.70 17.56
C THR A 273 3.93 -13.96 16.49
N LEU A 274 3.35 -12.88 15.97
CA LEU A 274 4.03 -11.85 15.19
C LEU A 274 4.27 -10.65 16.09
N PHE A 275 5.50 -10.16 16.12
CA PHE A 275 5.97 -8.98 16.83
C PHE A 275 6.23 -7.89 15.80
N PHE A 276 5.82 -6.66 16.06
CA PHE A 276 6.02 -5.52 15.15
C PHE A 276 6.57 -4.30 15.89
N GLN A 277 7.36 -3.50 15.19
CA GLN A 277 7.88 -2.22 15.68
C GLN A 277 8.00 -1.22 14.52
N ALA A 278 7.27 -0.11 14.58
CA ALA A 278 7.37 1.00 13.63
C ALA A 278 8.39 2.03 14.14
N ILE A 279 9.31 2.47 13.29
CA ILE A 279 10.50 3.22 13.68
C ILE A 279 10.67 4.47 12.81
N SER A 280 10.73 5.64 13.45
CA SER A 280 10.95 6.90 12.75
C SER A 280 12.35 6.99 12.13
N ARG A 281 12.53 7.89 11.17
CA ARG A 281 13.83 8.32 10.61
C ARG A 281 14.86 8.72 11.70
N THR A 282 14.41 9.32 12.80
CA THR A 282 15.26 9.63 13.98
C THR A 282 15.61 8.41 14.85
N GLY A 283 15.05 7.23 14.56
CA GLY A 283 15.24 5.98 15.28
C GLY A 283 14.35 5.82 16.52
N HIS A 284 13.33 6.66 16.69
CA HIS A 284 12.38 6.55 17.79
C HIS A 284 11.30 5.53 17.43
N THR A 285 10.86 4.73 18.41
CA THR A 285 9.70 3.85 18.23
C THR A 285 8.42 4.70 18.16
N ILE A 286 7.66 4.51 17.09
CA ILE A 286 6.34 5.13 16.88
C ILE A 286 5.26 4.26 17.51
N ASP A 287 5.36 2.95 17.27
CA ASP A 287 4.42 1.93 17.71
C ASP A 287 5.15 0.59 17.86
N ALA A 288 4.69 -0.25 18.78
CA ALA A 288 5.22 -1.59 18.98
C ALA A 288 4.17 -2.49 19.62
N GLY A 289 4.20 -3.79 19.30
CA GLY A 289 3.28 -4.74 19.90
C GLY A 289 3.36 -6.14 19.32
N THR A 290 2.35 -6.93 19.64
CA THR A 290 2.22 -8.32 19.21
C THR A 290 0.84 -8.61 18.63
N ILE A 291 0.81 -9.57 17.71
CA ILE A 291 -0.39 -10.19 17.15
C ILE A 291 -0.25 -11.68 17.41
N THR A 292 -1.14 -12.24 18.22
CA THR A 292 -1.24 -13.69 18.42
C THR A 292 -2.16 -14.26 17.35
N ARG A 293 -1.70 -15.28 16.63
CA ARG A 293 -2.47 -15.93 15.57
C ARG A 293 -3.71 -16.61 16.15
N ALA A 294 -4.88 -16.30 15.60
CA ALA A 294 -6.11 -17.03 15.93
C ALA A 294 -5.97 -18.51 15.52
N PRO A 295 -6.43 -19.47 16.35
CA PRO A 295 -6.44 -20.88 15.95
C PRO A 295 -7.38 -21.07 14.74
N PRO A 296 -7.03 -21.94 13.78
CA PRO A 296 -7.80 -22.10 12.54
C PRO A 296 -9.24 -22.53 12.84
N HIS A 297 -10.22 -21.79 12.33
CA HIS A 297 -11.64 -22.08 12.52
C HIS A 297 -11.98 -23.51 12.07
N ALA A 298 -12.60 -24.31 12.95
CA ALA A 298 -12.86 -25.73 12.74
C ALA A 298 -13.65 -26.06 11.46
N GLY A 299 -14.48 -25.13 10.95
CA GLY A 299 -15.20 -25.28 9.69
C GLY A 299 -14.29 -25.48 8.46
N ALA A 300 -13.09 -24.89 8.46
CA ALA A 300 -12.12 -25.05 7.38
C ALA A 300 -11.55 -26.48 7.28
N ALA A 301 -11.58 -27.26 8.37
CA ALA A 301 -11.20 -28.66 8.35
C ALA A 301 -12.35 -29.55 7.82
N ALA A 302 -13.61 -29.22 8.12
CA ALA A 302 -14.77 -30.01 7.69
C ALA A 302 -14.91 -30.07 6.16
N SER A 303 -14.58 -28.98 5.44
CA SER A 303 -14.62 -28.95 3.98
C SER A 303 -13.49 -29.72 3.28
N ARG A 304 -12.52 -30.28 4.02
CA ARG A 304 -11.36 -31.01 3.44
C ARG A 304 -11.61 -32.51 3.24
N ALA A 305 -12.79 -33.02 3.60
CA ALA A 305 -13.18 -34.41 3.41
C ALA A 305 -13.58 -34.70 1.95
N ALA A 306 -12.62 -34.76 1.03
CA ALA A 306 -12.84 -35.23 -0.32
C ALA A 306 -13.33 -36.70 -0.32
N PRO A 307 -14.31 -37.08 -1.17
CA PRO A 307 -14.86 -38.44 -1.16
C PRO A 307 -13.82 -39.46 -1.65
N SER A 308 -13.64 -40.54 -0.89
CA SER A 308 -12.68 -41.61 -1.21
C SER A 308 -13.11 -42.39 -2.46
N ALA A 309 -12.46 -42.14 -3.59
CA ALA A 309 -12.69 -42.90 -4.82
C ALA A 309 -12.14 -44.33 -4.70
N SER A 310 -13.03 -45.30 -4.52
CA SER A 310 -12.67 -46.73 -4.63
C SER A 310 -12.37 -47.11 -6.09
N PRO A 311 -11.31 -47.88 -6.37
CA PRO A 311 -10.96 -48.28 -7.73
C PRO A 311 -11.95 -49.32 -8.29
N ARG A 312 -12.36 -49.15 -9.54
CA ARG A 312 -12.90 -50.23 -10.38
C ARG A 312 -12.18 -50.26 -11.72
N ALA A 313 -11.92 -51.48 -12.20
CA ALA A 313 -11.15 -51.73 -13.41
C ALA A 313 -11.95 -51.42 -14.68
N ALA A 314 -11.23 -51.28 -15.79
CA ALA A 314 -11.82 -51.10 -17.11
C ALA A 314 -12.28 -52.44 -17.71
N ASP A 315 -13.42 -52.38 -18.42
CA ASP A 315 -13.63 -53.05 -19.70
C ASP A 315 -14.52 -52.13 -20.56
N GLY A 316 -14.67 -52.39 -21.86
CA GLY A 316 -15.26 -51.42 -22.79
C GLY A 316 -16.16 -52.00 -23.89
N SER A 317 -16.03 -51.40 -25.07
CA SER A 317 -16.73 -51.69 -26.34
C SER A 317 -18.13 -51.07 -26.58
N ARG A 318 -18.19 -50.31 -27.69
CA ARG A 318 -19.27 -50.16 -28.70
C ARG A 318 -20.72 -50.56 -28.33
N ALA A 319 -21.68 -49.65 -28.59
CA ALA A 319 -22.42 -49.65 -29.87
C ALA A 319 -23.38 -48.44 -30.02
N GLN A 320 -23.76 -48.13 -31.26
CA GLN A 320 -24.71 -47.07 -31.64
C GLN A 320 -26.16 -47.60 -31.74
N ARG A 321 -27.16 -46.74 -31.45
CA ARG A 321 -28.29 -46.51 -32.40
C ARG A 321 -29.21 -45.32 -32.05
N LEU A 322 -29.70 -44.65 -33.09
CA LEU A 322 -30.88 -43.77 -33.07
C LEU A 322 -32.15 -44.58 -33.33
N VAL A 323 -33.25 -44.23 -32.63
CA VAL A 323 -34.65 -44.11 -33.15
C VAL A 323 -35.34 -43.03 -32.28
N GLY A 324 -36.41 -42.37 -32.75
CA GLY A 324 -37.18 -41.39 -31.98
C GLY A 324 -38.66 -41.34 -32.39
N VAL A 325 -39.27 -40.14 -32.36
CA VAL A 325 -40.64 -39.74 -32.80
C VAL A 325 -41.74 -39.66 -31.71
N ARG A 326 -42.16 -38.41 -31.45
CA ARG A 326 -43.50 -37.86 -31.08
C ARG A 326 -44.58 -38.74 -30.41
N GLY A 327 -45.18 -38.20 -29.33
CA GLY A 327 -46.56 -37.64 -29.46
C GLY A 327 -47.65 -37.92 -28.40
N PHE A 328 -48.20 -36.83 -27.84
CA PHE A 328 -49.62 -36.62 -27.43
C PHE A 328 -50.28 -37.37 -26.22
N LEU A 329 -50.40 -36.60 -25.10
CA LEU A 329 -51.66 -36.14 -24.45
C LEU A 329 -52.64 -37.06 -23.66
N LEU A 330 -53.01 -36.55 -22.46
CA LEU A 330 -54.29 -36.56 -21.70
C LEU A 330 -54.46 -37.37 -20.38
N ARG A 331 -54.70 -36.60 -19.28
CA ARG A 331 -55.70 -36.79 -18.18
C ARG A 331 -55.61 -38.01 -17.22
N GLU A 332 -56.02 -37.97 -15.93
CA GLU A 332 -56.40 -36.89 -14.97
C GLU A 332 -56.46 -37.46 -13.51
N VAL A 333 -56.79 -36.62 -12.51
CA VAL A 333 -57.36 -36.91 -11.14
C VAL A 333 -56.42 -36.92 -9.91
N GLY A 334 -56.80 -36.11 -8.90
CA GLY A 334 -56.66 -36.35 -7.44
C GLY A 334 -55.32 -36.02 -6.76
N GLU A 335 -55.22 -35.42 -5.57
CA GLU A 335 -56.21 -34.91 -4.59
C GLU A 335 -55.69 -33.65 -3.84
N ARG A 336 -56.47 -33.12 -2.87
CA ARG A 336 -56.17 -31.98 -1.96
C ARG A 336 -56.82 -32.26 -0.57
N PRO A 337 -56.70 -31.40 0.46
CA PRO A 337 -55.50 -30.88 1.14
C PRO A 337 -55.57 -31.11 2.69
N ILE A 338 -54.58 -30.66 3.45
CA ILE A 338 -54.61 -30.67 4.93
C ILE A 338 -55.25 -29.37 5.48
N ARG A 339 -55.89 -29.45 6.67
CA ARG A 339 -56.62 -28.35 7.33
C ARG A 339 -55.78 -27.52 8.31
N LEU A 340 -56.35 -26.37 8.70
CA LEU A 340 -55.84 -25.37 9.63
C LEU A 340 -56.81 -25.23 10.82
N GLU A 341 -56.32 -25.02 12.04
CA GLU A 341 -57.09 -24.53 13.21
C GLU A 341 -56.34 -23.41 13.95
N HIS A 342 -57.02 -22.68 14.84
CA HIS A 342 -56.79 -21.24 15.07
C HIS A 342 -57.15 -20.78 16.49
N ARG A 343 -56.68 -19.57 16.88
CA ARG A 343 -57.01 -18.72 18.07
C ARG A 343 -55.96 -18.76 19.20
N CYS A 344 -55.75 -17.69 20.00
CA CYS A 344 -56.49 -16.41 20.13
C CYS A 344 -55.57 -15.19 20.37
N ASP A 345 -56.14 -13.99 20.30
CA ASP A 345 -55.49 -12.65 20.18
C ASP A 345 -56.24 -11.59 21.03
N PRO A 346 -55.82 -10.30 21.11
CA PRO A 346 -54.52 -9.69 20.81
C PRO A 346 -53.93 -9.03 22.11
N PRO A 347 -54.00 -7.71 22.47
CA PRO A 347 -54.34 -6.44 21.79
C PRO A 347 -53.30 -5.28 21.91
N CYS A 348 -53.08 -4.54 20.80
CA CYS A 348 -52.68 -3.10 20.73
C CYS A 348 -51.33 -2.64 21.35
N ASP A 349 -50.65 -1.56 20.92
CA ASP A 349 -50.69 -0.60 19.79
C ASP A 349 -49.33 0.16 19.87
N LEU A 350 -48.67 0.76 18.87
CA LEU A 350 -48.74 0.93 17.40
C LEU A 350 -47.28 1.27 16.95
N ARG A 351 -46.86 1.53 15.69
CA ARG A 351 -47.51 1.94 14.42
C ARG A 351 -46.63 1.47 13.25
N VAL A 352 -47.12 1.53 12.00
CA VAL A 352 -46.41 1.12 10.77
C VAL A 352 -46.52 2.20 9.68
N ALA A 353 -45.55 2.23 8.77
CA ALA A 353 -45.68 2.78 7.42
C ALA A 353 -44.72 2.02 6.47
N ASP A 354 -45.22 0.94 5.87
CA ASP A 354 -44.58 0.25 4.74
C ASP A 354 -45.01 0.91 3.42
N ASP A 355 -44.19 0.75 2.37
CA ASP A 355 -44.61 0.93 0.97
C ASP A 355 -43.81 -0.07 0.12
N ASP A 356 -44.50 -0.92 -0.63
CA ASP A 356 -43.96 -2.12 -1.28
C ASP A 356 -44.65 -2.29 -2.65
N ALA A 357 -43.88 -2.21 -3.74
CA ALA A 357 -44.44 -2.02 -5.08
C ALA A 357 -43.64 -2.71 -6.21
N ASP A 358 -43.94 -4.01 -6.40
CA ASP A 358 -43.97 -4.79 -7.65
C ASP A 358 -42.80 -4.81 -8.67
N LEU A 359 -42.81 -5.85 -9.50
CA LEU A 359 -41.65 -6.32 -10.27
C LEU A 359 -41.63 -5.95 -11.76
N ALA A 360 -40.40 -5.68 -12.22
CA ALA A 360 -39.81 -6.08 -13.49
C ALA A 360 -40.32 -5.52 -14.84
N SER A 361 -39.37 -4.93 -15.57
CA SER A 361 -39.14 -5.24 -16.99
C SER A 361 -37.62 -5.42 -17.22
N GLY A 362 -37.24 -6.37 -18.06
CA GLY A 362 -35.82 -6.68 -18.33
C GLY A 362 -35.24 -5.80 -19.43
N VAL A 363 -33.95 -5.46 -19.31
CA VAL A 363 -33.20 -4.75 -20.36
C VAL A 363 -32.47 -5.78 -21.23
N GLU A 364 -32.86 -5.85 -22.51
CA GLU A 364 -32.21 -6.65 -23.53
C GLU A 364 -30.98 -5.89 -24.08
N LEU A 365 -29.82 -6.56 -24.16
CA LEU A 365 -28.57 -5.96 -24.63
C LEU A 365 -28.41 -6.17 -26.14
N ASP A 366 -28.75 -5.15 -26.93
CA ASP A 366 -28.62 -5.19 -28.39
C ASP A 366 -27.15 -5.05 -28.83
N LEU A 367 -26.74 -5.83 -29.84
CA LEU A 367 -25.34 -6.16 -30.11
C LEU A 367 -24.88 -5.57 -31.44
N ALA A 368 -24.26 -4.38 -31.37
CA ALA A 368 -23.88 -3.57 -32.52
C ALA A 368 -22.96 -4.29 -33.53
N HIS A 369 -23.48 -4.50 -34.75
CA HIS A 369 -22.75 -5.08 -35.89
C HIS A 369 -22.38 -4.01 -36.93
N ALA A 370 -21.10 -3.64 -37.01
CA ALA A 370 -20.44 -3.01 -38.17
C ALA A 370 -18.95 -2.78 -37.85
N LEU A 371 -17.98 -2.86 -38.77
CA LEU A 371 -17.92 -3.44 -40.12
C LEU A 371 -16.44 -3.83 -40.35
N ALA A 372 -16.17 -5.01 -40.91
CA ALA A 372 -14.79 -5.42 -41.22
C ALA A 372 -14.38 -4.94 -42.63
N ALA A 373 -13.16 -4.39 -42.76
CA ALA A 373 -12.48 -4.22 -44.03
C ALA A 373 -11.51 -5.39 -44.26
N ASP A 374 -11.54 -5.99 -45.45
CA ASP A 374 -10.74 -7.17 -45.82
C ASP A 374 -9.59 -6.74 -46.74
N GLU A 375 -8.35 -6.79 -46.26
CA GLU A 375 -7.14 -6.75 -47.09
C GLU A 375 -6.26 -7.96 -46.78
N ARG A 376 -6.15 -8.88 -47.75
CA ARG A 376 -5.33 -10.08 -47.61
C ARG A 376 -3.99 -9.94 -48.32
N ALA A 377 -2.94 -9.89 -47.50
CA ALA A 377 -1.62 -10.48 -47.71
C ALA A 377 -1.11 -10.66 -49.16
N HIS A 378 -0.06 -9.92 -49.49
CA HIS A 378 0.99 -10.40 -50.40
C HIS A 378 2.25 -10.72 -49.59
N ALA A 379 2.82 -11.91 -49.84
CA ALA A 379 4.13 -12.32 -49.36
C ALA A 379 5.10 -12.41 -50.54
N VAL A 380 6.32 -11.89 -50.37
CA VAL A 380 7.44 -12.00 -51.32
C VAL A 380 8.69 -12.39 -50.51
N ALA A 381 9.61 -13.14 -51.12
CA ALA A 381 10.68 -13.86 -50.43
C ALA A 381 11.98 -13.05 -50.22
N ASP A 382 12.88 -13.64 -49.42
CA ASP A 382 14.28 -13.24 -49.18
C ASP A 382 15.06 -13.02 -50.49
N ASP A 383 15.86 -11.95 -50.56
CA ASP A 383 17.12 -11.99 -51.29
C ASP A 383 18.15 -11.03 -50.66
N ARG A 384 19.44 -11.39 -50.75
CA ARG A 384 20.52 -10.81 -49.92
C ARG A 384 21.42 -9.87 -50.69
N ALA A 385 21.75 -8.72 -50.09
CA ALA A 385 22.80 -7.83 -50.57
C ALA A 385 23.78 -7.45 -49.45
N HIS A 386 25.07 -7.52 -49.74
CA HIS A 386 26.15 -7.26 -48.79
C HIS A 386 26.36 -5.75 -48.54
N VAL A 387 26.63 -5.37 -47.29
CA VAL A 387 27.28 -4.09 -46.94
C VAL A 387 28.44 -4.37 -45.98
N GLN A 388 29.63 -3.84 -46.28
CA GLN A 388 30.75 -3.82 -45.35
C GLN A 388 30.96 -2.40 -44.79
N PRO A 389 31.25 -2.25 -43.48
CA PRO A 389 31.82 -1.02 -42.95
C PRO A 389 33.33 -0.97 -43.26
N SER A 390 33.78 0.08 -43.92
CA SER A 390 35.20 0.31 -44.23
C SER A 390 35.94 0.99 -43.06
N SER A 391 37.21 0.61 -42.86
CA SER A 391 38.02 1.06 -41.73
C SER A 391 38.45 2.53 -41.85
N GLY A 392 38.08 3.37 -40.88
CA GLY A 392 38.57 4.74 -40.72
C GLY A 392 39.31 4.93 -39.39
N LYS A 393 40.64 5.06 -39.42
CA LYS A 393 41.46 5.46 -38.25
C LYS A 393 41.54 6.99 -38.15
N LEU A 394 41.30 7.54 -36.96
CA LEU A 394 41.91 8.74 -36.34
C LEU A 394 41.19 8.95 -34.98
N LEU A 395 41.80 9.35 -33.87
CA LEU A 395 43.21 9.39 -33.42
C LEU A 395 43.18 9.37 -31.87
N HIS A 396 44.19 8.80 -31.19
CA HIS A 396 44.30 8.92 -29.72
C HIS A 396 44.58 10.38 -29.33
N LEU A 397 43.97 10.84 -28.22
CA LEU A 397 44.52 11.93 -27.43
C LEU A 397 44.27 11.67 -25.93
N GLU A 398 45.18 10.95 -25.30
CA GLU A 398 45.26 10.87 -23.84
C GLU A 398 46.06 12.07 -23.31
N VAL A 399 45.51 12.79 -22.33
CA VAL A 399 46.26 13.68 -21.44
C VAL A 399 45.81 13.36 -20.01
N ALA A 400 46.76 13.19 -19.11
CA ALA A 400 46.51 12.62 -17.78
C ALA A 400 46.78 13.62 -16.64
N ALA A 401 46.20 13.27 -15.48
CA ALA A 401 46.61 13.67 -14.12
C ALA A 401 46.41 15.13 -13.64
N ALA A 402 45.35 15.29 -12.84
CA ALA A 402 45.36 15.80 -11.45
C ALA A 402 45.88 17.23 -11.12
N LEU A 403 45.09 17.98 -10.31
CA LEU A 403 45.39 18.18 -8.87
C LEU A 403 44.34 19.02 -8.11
N ALA A 404 44.37 18.87 -6.77
CA ALA A 404 43.99 19.84 -5.72
C ALA A 404 42.52 20.15 -5.38
N HIS A 405 42.32 20.49 -4.10
CA HIS A 405 41.06 20.72 -3.38
C HIS A 405 40.45 22.12 -3.57
N ALA A 406 39.13 22.25 -3.44
CA ALA A 406 38.46 22.97 -2.33
C ALA A 406 36.92 22.99 -2.53
N PRO A 407 36.10 23.12 -1.47
CA PRO A 407 34.65 23.33 -1.58
C PRO A 407 34.27 24.83 -1.59
N GLU A 408 33.19 25.19 -2.29
CA GLU A 408 32.48 26.45 -2.08
C GLU A 408 30.97 26.18 -1.85
N ASP A 409 30.48 26.63 -0.69
CA ASP A 409 29.05 26.74 -0.42
C ASP A 409 28.48 27.98 -1.11
N ALA A 410 27.47 27.81 -1.95
CA ALA A 410 26.71 28.92 -2.54
C ALA A 410 25.21 28.60 -2.58
N HIS A 411 24.50 28.95 -1.51
CA HIS A 411 23.04 29.03 -1.55
C HIS A 411 22.60 30.14 -2.51
N VAL A 412 21.82 29.79 -3.54
CA VAL A 412 20.95 30.72 -4.25
C VAL A 412 19.54 30.14 -4.22
N ASP A 413 18.66 30.77 -3.43
CA ASP A 413 17.23 30.54 -3.50
C ASP A 413 16.65 31.26 -4.72
N ALA A 414 15.82 30.56 -5.48
CA ALA A 414 15.14 31.06 -6.67
C ALA A 414 13.78 30.36 -6.83
N GLY A 415 12.83 30.73 -5.98
CA GLY A 415 11.46 30.21 -6.04
C GLY A 415 10.68 30.59 -7.33
N PHE A 416 9.40 30.18 -7.36
CA PHE A 416 8.44 30.43 -8.45
C PHE A 416 8.66 29.68 -9.78
N ARG A 417 8.43 28.37 -9.76
CA ARG A 417 7.65 27.68 -10.81
C ARG A 417 6.89 26.48 -10.26
N ALA A 418 5.67 26.73 -9.77
CA ALA A 418 4.76 25.72 -9.22
C ALA A 418 3.29 26.07 -9.50
N LEU A 419 2.98 26.40 -10.76
CA LEU A 419 1.60 26.51 -11.27
C LEU A 419 1.61 26.45 -12.80
N LEU A 420 1.27 25.27 -13.37
CA LEU A 420 0.78 25.02 -14.75
C LEU A 420 1.01 23.54 -15.11
N GLU A 421 0.10 22.68 -14.69
CA GLU A 421 -0.14 21.34 -15.25
C GLU A 421 -1.67 21.14 -15.28
N GLU A 422 -2.14 20.36 -16.26
CA GLU A 422 -3.56 20.12 -16.62
C GLU A 422 -4.38 21.37 -17.05
N ILE A 423 -4.66 21.45 -18.36
CA ILE A 423 -5.94 21.02 -18.97
C ILE A 423 -5.69 20.87 -20.48
N ASP A 424 -5.84 19.66 -21.03
CA ASP A 424 -6.05 19.46 -22.47
C ASP A 424 -6.99 18.26 -22.73
N HIS A 425 -8.29 18.53 -22.65
CA HIS A 425 -9.34 17.62 -23.09
C HIS A 425 -10.28 18.34 -24.05
N ARG A 426 -10.01 18.19 -25.35
CA ARG A 426 -10.89 18.66 -26.42
C ARG A 426 -12.11 17.75 -26.57
N ALA A 427 -13.27 18.23 -26.16
CA ALA A 427 -14.56 17.73 -26.65
C ALA A 427 -15.04 18.59 -27.84
N VAL A 428 -15.68 17.97 -28.83
CA VAL A 428 -16.25 18.65 -30.00
C VAL A 428 -17.76 18.79 -29.81
N GLY A 429 -18.30 20.00 -30.04
CA GLY A 429 -19.73 20.28 -29.97
C GLY A 429 -20.04 21.74 -30.30
N ASP A 430 -20.16 22.08 -31.59
CA ASP A 430 -20.59 23.40 -32.06
C ASP A 430 -22.12 23.48 -32.04
N LEU A 431 -22.68 24.52 -31.38
CA LEU A 431 -24.07 24.89 -31.55
C LEU A 431 -24.26 26.39 -31.31
N ARG A 432 -24.30 27.13 -32.42
CA ARG A 432 -24.54 28.58 -32.46
C ARG A 432 -25.97 28.92 -32.07
N ILE A 433 -26.14 29.87 -31.16
CA ILE A 433 -27.24 30.85 -31.23
C ILE A 433 -26.60 32.23 -31.18
N VAL A 434 -27.05 33.11 -32.06
CA VAL A 434 -26.68 34.53 -32.12
C VAL A 434 -27.88 35.31 -31.63
N ASP A 435 -27.67 36.24 -30.70
CA ASP A 435 -28.47 37.47 -30.67
C ASP A 435 -27.57 38.64 -30.26
N GLN A 436 -27.84 39.80 -30.85
CA GLN A 436 -27.12 41.05 -30.63
C GLN A 436 -28.07 42.06 -30.01
N GLU A 437 -27.75 42.63 -28.84
CA GLU A 437 -28.11 44.02 -28.53
C GLU A 437 -27.05 44.65 -27.60
N LEU A 438 -26.38 45.69 -28.10
CA LEU A 438 -25.52 46.57 -27.30
C LEU A 438 -25.35 47.93 -28.01
N PRO A 439 -26.02 49.00 -27.58
CA PRO A 439 -25.69 50.37 -27.96
C PRO A 439 -24.67 50.94 -26.96
N ALA A 440 -23.51 51.36 -27.44
CA ALA A 440 -22.52 52.03 -26.61
C ALA A 440 -22.76 53.55 -26.53
N CYS A 441 -22.79 54.11 -25.33
CA CYS A 441 -22.41 55.51 -25.12
C CYS A 441 -22.04 55.77 -23.65
N LEU A 442 -20.80 56.22 -23.42
CA LEU A 442 -20.43 57.33 -22.54
C LEU A 442 -18.89 57.41 -22.46
N ALA A 443 -18.33 58.57 -22.77
CA ALA A 443 -16.93 58.90 -22.60
C ALA A 443 -16.84 60.33 -22.06
N ASP A 444 -15.87 60.57 -21.17
CA ASP A 444 -15.51 61.84 -20.51
C ASP A 444 -16.65 62.70 -19.93
N GLU A 445 -16.57 62.96 -18.62
CA GLU A 445 -15.96 64.23 -18.21
C GLU A 445 -15.36 64.15 -16.79
N ARG A 446 -14.38 65.01 -16.53
CA ARG A 446 -13.69 65.13 -15.22
C ARG A 446 -14.31 66.28 -14.42
N THR A 447 -14.28 66.17 -13.08
CA THR A 447 -13.92 67.29 -12.17
C THR A 447 -13.53 66.73 -10.80
N GLN A 448 -12.69 67.46 -10.05
CA GLN A 448 -12.14 67.04 -8.75
C GLN A 448 -12.95 67.57 -7.56
N ALA A 449 -12.71 66.93 -6.41
CA ALA A 449 -13.26 67.21 -5.08
C ALA A 449 -13.38 68.69 -4.66
N LEU A 450 -14.38 68.97 -3.80
CA LEU A 450 -14.21 69.48 -2.43
C LEU A 450 -15.56 69.55 -1.68
N ALA A 451 -15.48 69.57 -0.33
CA ALA A 451 -16.55 69.50 0.67
C ALA A 451 -17.19 68.11 0.87
#